data_AF-A0A349X1Q3-F1
#
_entry.id   AF-A0A349X1Q3-F1
#
_cell.length_a   1.000
_cell.length_b   1.000
_cell.length_c   1.000
_cell.angle_alpha   90.00
_cell.angle_beta   90.00
_cell.angle_gamma   90.00
#
_symmetry.space_group_name_H-M   'P 1'
#
loop_
_entity.id
_entity.type
_entity.pdbx_description
1 polymer ?
#
loop_
_entity_poly.entity_id
_entity_poly.type
_entity_poly.pdbx_seq_one_letter_code
_entity_poly.pdbx_strand_id
1 'polypeptide(L)'
;MQELLITLKREYWENRAVIVGLPLIVATMALIAAIGVEIIQDKIADHSVSAFIQERVEANSPGELSKSELKELNEDLKELEMDLDDFSWNIGNDEPGNGIGDIYWFIGVSWLASFYYLLGALYNDRKDKSILFWKSLPISERFNVATKLGFGTVVVTTISIMIGWALTGVLFLFGLSGIGYFGLSPSSLYGYVVAPFEAVIIGLFWGAPVFAYLAWASAAAKRSPFLLVIVPIVVLAFLEGVVFENVEIISFFFSHMPFAVLGHMNDDPSQSVFSMFFVEEA
;
A
#
# COMPACT_ATOMS: atom_id res chain seq x y z
N MET A 1 -17.19 -16.05 -24.37
CA MET A 1 -16.35 -14.84 -24.13
C MET A 1 -17.21 -13.58 -23.91
N GLN A 2 -18.23 -13.33 -24.72
CA GLN A 2 -19.12 -12.15 -24.54
C GLN A 2 -19.86 -12.14 -23.19
N GLU A 3 -20.33 -13.30 -22.72
CA GLU A 3 -21.03 -13.42 -21.42
C GLU A 3 -20.13 -13.03 -20.23
N LEU A 4 -18.83 -13.38 -20.27
CA LEU A 4 -17.86 -12.96 -19.24
C LEU A 4 -17.72 -11.45 -19.16
N LEU A 5 -17.53 -10.81 -20.31
CA LEU A 5 -17.33 -9.37 -20.37
C LEU A 5 -18.55 -8.61 -19.84
N ILE A 6 -19.76 -9.12 -20.11
CA ILE A 6 -20.99 -8.52 -19.60
C ILE A 6 -21.05 -8.63 -18.07
N THR A 7 -20.76 -9.81 -17.51
CA THR A 7 -20.76 -10.02 -16.05
C THR A 7 -19.69 -9.17 -15.37
N LEU A 8 -18.46 -9.13 -15.88
CA LEU A 8 -17.38 -8.31 -15.33
C LEU A 8 -17.70 -6.81 -15.38
N LYS A 9 -18.27 -6.34 -16.50
CA LYS A 9 -18.70 -4.94 -16.65
C LYS A 9 -19.75 -4.60 -15.60
N ARG A 10 -20.75 -5.46 -15.41
CA ARG A 10 -21.77 -5.27 -14.39
C ARG A 10 -21.15 -5.18 -12.98
N GLU A 11 -20.33 -6.15 -12.60
CA GLU A 11 -19.66 -6.20 -11.30
C GLU A 11 -18.87 -4.93 -11.01
N TYR A 12 -18.14 -4.43 -12.01
CA TYR A 12 -17.42 -3.17 -11.94
C TYR A 12 -18.35 -1.99 -11.65
N TRP A 13 -19.45 -1.84 -12.39
CA TRP A 13 -20.35 -0.69 -12.23
C TRP A 13 -21.07 -0.68 -10.88
N GLU A 14 -21.43 -1.85 -10.36
CA GLU A 14 -22.07 -2.02 -9.05
C GLU A 14 -21.11 -1.70 -7.90
N ASN A 15 -19.83 -2.07 -8.02
CA ASN A 15 -18.86 -1.97 -6.94
C ASN A 15 -17.76 -0.90 -7.16
N ARG A 16 -17.91 -0.04 -8.17
CA ARG A 16 -16.90 0.97 -8.55
C ARG A 16 -16.43 1.85 -7.39
N ALA A 17 -17.31 2.15 -6.45
CA ALA A 17 -16.99 3.00 -5.30
C ALA A 17 -15.92 2.37 -4.40
N VAL A 18 -15.93 1.04 -4.25
CA VAL A 18 -14.94 0.33 -3.45
C VAL A 18 -13.69 0.06 -4.30
N ILE A 19 -13.88 -0.38 -5.54
CA ILE A 19 -12.79 -0.82 -6.41
C ILE A 19 -11.89 0.34 -6.85
N VAL A 20 -12.51 1.48 -7.21
CA VAL A 20 -11.80 2.68 -7.66
C VAL A 20 -11.78 3.74 -6.57
N GLY A 21 -12.91 3.95 -5.89
CA GLY A 21 -13.01 5.01 -4.90
C GLY A 21 -12.11 4.81 -3.68
N LEU A 22 -11.98 3.60 -3.16
CA LEU A 22 -11.10 3.32 -2.01
C LEU A 22 -9.62 3.61 -2.33
N PRO A 23 -9.00 3.03 -3.38
CA PRO A 23 -7.62 3.37 -3.73
C PRO A 23 -7.46 4.83 -4.16
N LEU A 24 -8.46 5.45 -4.80
CA LEU A 24 -8.39 6.86 -5.16
C LEU A 24 -8.39 7.77 -3.92
N ILE A 25 -9.20 7.48 -2.90
CA ILE A 25 -9.21 8.24 -1.64
C ILE A 25 -7.84 8.15 -0.99
N VAL A 26 -7.27 6.94 -0.88
CA VAL A 26 -5.94 6.74 -0.31
C VAL A 26 -4.89 7.49 -1.13
N ALA A 27 -4.95 7.42 -2.45
CA ALA A 27 -4.04 8.16 -3.33
C ALA A 27 -4.14 9.68 -3.13
N THR A 28 -5.34 10.23 -3.01
CA THR A 28 -5.52 11.66 -2.75
C THR A 28 -5.02 12.07 -1.37
N MET A 29 -5.22 11.24 -0.35
CA MET A 29 -4.69 11.49 0.98
C MET A 29 -3.16 11.46 0.99
N ALA A 30 -2.56 10.49 0.31
CA ALA A 30 -1.12 10.39 0.15
C ALA A 30 -0.54 11.60 -0.59
N LEU A 31 -1.20 12.06 -1.66
CA LEU A 31 -0.79 13.25 -2.39
C LEU A 31 -0.85 14.52 -1.53
N ILE A 32 -1.93 14.70 -0.75
CA ILE A 32 -2.04 15.83 0.18
C ILE A 32 -0.97 15.75 1.27
N ALA A 33 -0.70 14.55 1.80
CA ALA A 33 0.33 14.34 2.80
C ALA A 33 1.72 14.69 2.25
N ALA A 34 2.07 14.20 1.05
CA ALA A 34 3.34 14.49 0.39
C ALA A 34 3.54 16.01 0.20
N ILE A 35 2.55 16.71 -0.35
CA ILE A 35 2.60 18.17 -0.49
C ILE A 35 2.69 18.87 0.87
N GLY A 36 1.96 18.37 1.87
CA GLY A 36 1.97 18.94 3.22
C GLY A 36 3.33 18.83 3.89
N VAL A 37 4.02 17.70 3.72
CA VAL A 37 5.36 17.46 4.26
C VAL A 37 6.36 18.45 3.66
N GLU A 38 6.37 18.61 2.34
CA GLU A 38 7.25 19.56 1.63
C GLU A 38 7.06 21.01 2.09
N ILE A 39 5.81 21.44 2.25
CA ILE A 39 5.50 22.80 2.74
C ILE A 39 5.99 23.00 4.18
N ILE A 40 5.87 21.97 5.02
CA ILE A 40 6.34 22.02 6.41
C ILE A 40 7.87 22.08 6.43
N GLN A 41 8.55 21.32 5.57
CA GLN A 41 10.00 21.31 5.44
C GLN A 41 10.55 22.66 5.02
N ASP A 42 10.03 23.26 3.95
CA ASP A 42 10.44 24.59 3.46
C ASP A 42 10.38 25.65 4.60
N LYS A 43 9.32 25.59 5.41
CA LYS A 43 9.18 26.48 6.58
C LYS A 43 10.15 26.17 7.71
N ILE A 44 10.42 24.90 8.00
CA ILE A 44 11.37 24.49 9.04
C ILE A 44 12.79 24.88 8.62
N ALA A 45 13.14 24.68 7.35
CA ALA A 45 14.44 25.05 6.79
C ALA A 45 14.66 26.57 6.86
N ASP A 46 13.70 27.39 6.41
CA ASP A 46 13.82 28.85 6.47
C ASP A 46 13.95 29.35 7.93
N HIS A 47 13.16 28.79 8.84
CA HIS A 47 13.20 29.18 10.25
C HIS A 47 14.49 28.74 10.97
N SER A 48 14.98 27.54 10.69
CA SER A 48 16.21 27.02 11.30
C SER A 48 17.46 27.74 10.78
N VAL A 49 17.54 28.00 9.47
CA VAL A 49 18.63 28.78 8.86
C VAL A 49 18.64 30.22 9.37
N SER A 50 17.49 30.88 9.45
CA SER A 50 17.42 32.26 9.94
C SER A 50 17.75 32.37 11.44
N ALA A 51 17.29 31.42 12.26
CA ALA A 51 17.66 31.35 13.68
C ALA A 51 19.16 31.11 13.88
N PHE A 52 19.75 30.21 13.09
CA PHE A 52 21.18 29.90 13.13
C PHE A 52 22.04 31.13 12.77
N ILE A 53 21.68 31.84 11.69
CA ILE A 53 22.37 33.07 11.29
C ILE A 53 22.25 34.13 12.38
N GLN A 54 21.07 34.28 12.99
CA GLN A 54 20.86 35.28 14.05
C GLN A 54 21.72 34.98 15.28
N GLU A 55 21.79 33.74 15.74
CA GLU A 55 22.61 33.32 16.88
C GLU A 55 24.10 33.67 16.66
N ARG A 56 24.62 33.38 15.45
CA ARG A 56 26.03 33.65 15.14
C ARG A 56 26.31 35.14 14.89
N VAL A 57 25.35 35.90 14.37
CA VAL A 57 25.45 37.36 14.21
C VAL A 57 25.44 38.07 15.57
N GLU A 58 24.64 37.61 16.53
CA GLU A 58 24.57 38.18 17.88
C GLU A 58 25.81 37.81 18.74
N ALA A 59 26.39 36.63 18.51
CA ALA A 59 27.64 36.22 19.13
C ALA A 59 28.86 37.06 18.70
N ASN A 60 28.80 37.73 17.54
CA ASN A 60 29.89 38.51 16.99
C ASN A 60 29.68 40.02 17.18
N SER A 61 30.73 40.71 17.65
CA SER A 61 30.74 42.19 17.76
C SER A 61 30.66 42.86 16.38
N PRO A 62 30.14 44.10 16.23
CA PRO A 62 29.87 44.75 14.96
C PRO A 62 31.14 45.21 14.22
N GLY A 63 31.98 44.27 13.84
CA GLY A 63 33.13 44.42 12.94
C GLY A 63 32.99 43.45 11.77
N GLU A 64 33.55 43.80 10.62
CA GLU A 64 33.49 42.99 9.40
C GLU A 64 33.94 41.54 9.68
N LEU A 65 33.04 40.57 9.45
CA LEU A 65 33.31 39.14 9.57
C LEU A 65 34.59 38.78 8.81
N SER A 66 35.55 38.17 9.51
CA SER A 66 36.78 37.66 8.92
C SER A 66 36.45 36.57 7.91
N LYS A 67 37.27 36.43 6.85
CA LYS A 67 37.13 35.35 5.85
C LYS A 67 37.15 33.95 6.47
N SER A 68 37.77 33.78 7.63
CA SER A 68 37.77 32.52 8.38
C SER A 68 36.42 32.19 9.00
N GLU A 69 35.72 33.21 9.53
CA GLU A 69 34.42 33.05 10.20
C GLU A 69 33.30 32.80 9.18
N LEU A 70 33.36 33.45 8.01
CA LEU A 70 32.47 33.15 6.90
C LEU A 70 32.62 31.72 6.39
N LYS A 71 33.83 31.16 6.50
CA LYS A 71 34.09 29.77 6.09
C LYS A 71 33.46 28.79 7.10
N GLU A 72 33.62 29.04 8.39
CA GLU A 72 33.04 28.24 9.48
C GLU A 72 31.50 28.26 9.41
N LEU A 73 30.90 29.44 9.26
CA LEU A 73 29.44 29.60 9.16
C LEU A 73 28.85 28.88 7.94
N ASN A 74 29.60 28.83 6.83
CA ASN A 74 29.22 28.09 5.63
C ASN A 74 29.42 26.57 5.76
N GLU A 75 30.30 26.11 6.66
CA GLU A 75 30.41 24.69 6.99
C GLU A 75 29.25 24.27 7.91
N ASP A 76 28.94 25.06 8.94
CA ASP A 76 27.82 24.79 9.85
C ASP A 76 26.44 24.84 9.16
N LEU A 77 26.23 25.80 8.26
CA LEU A 77 24.99 25.87 7.46
C LEU A 77 24.80 24.65 6.57
N LYS A 78 25.89 24.09 6.04
CA LYS A 78 25.83 22.84 5.25
C LYS A 78 25.51 21.64 6.11
N GLU A 79 26.03 21.59 7.34
CA GLU A 79 25.69 20.53 8.29
C GLU A 79 24.21 20.60 8.69
N LEU A 80 23.68 21.80 8.96
CA LEU A 80 22.26 22.01 9.22
C LEU A 80 21.38 21.63 8.01
N GLU A 81 21.77 22.01 6.80
CA GLU A 81 21.06 21.68 5.56
C GLU A 81 21.02 20.16 5.35
N MET A 82 22.12 19.46 5.61
CA MET A 82 22.21 17.99 5.56
C MET A 82 21.32 17.31 6.62
N ASP A 83 21.29 17.82 7.86
CA ASP A 83 20.41 17.30 8.92
C ASP A 83 18.91 17.51 8.62
N LEU A 84 18.56 18.59 7.94
CA LEU A 84 17.18 18.87 7.51
C LEU A 84 16.75 17.97 6.34
N ASP A 85 17.68 17.68 5.43
CA ASP A 85 17.49 16.70 4.35
C ASP A 85 17.32 15.28 4.93
N ASP A 86 18.08 14.90 5.96
CA ASP A 86 17.93 13.61 6.67
C ASP A 86 16.63 13.52 7.49
N PHE A 87 16.19 14.64 8.08
CA PHE A 87 14.89 14.76 8.77
C PHE A 87 13.72 14.75 7.79
N SER A 88 13.97 14.94 6.49
CA SER A 88 12.96 14.77 5.46
C SER A 88 12.30 13.41 5.64
N TRP A 89 10.97 13.35 5.56
CA TRP A 89 10.30 12.06 5.57
C TRP A 89 10.89 11.29 4.38
N ASN A 90 11.70 10.28 4.67
CA ASN A 90 12.64 9.68 3.73
C ASN A 90 11.88 8.80 2.72
N ILE A 91 10.95 9.40 1.95
CA ILE A 91 10.19 8.77 0.84
C ILE A 91 11.14 8.40 -0.30
N GLY A 92 12.43 8.75 -0.26
CA GLY A 92 13.21 8.68 -1.48
C GLY A 92 14.72 8.77 -1.50
N ASN A 93 15.42 9.26 -0.48
CA ASN A 93 16.72 9.87 -0.80
C ASN A 93 17.97 9.08 -0.45
N ASP A 94 17.94 8.02 0.36
CA ASP A 94 19.22 7.37 0.74
C ASP A 94 19.40 5.93 0.27
N GLU A 95 18.35 5.26 -0.23
CA GLU A 95 18.47 3.90 -0.78
C GLU A 95 17.74 3.77 -2.13
N PRO A 96 18.39 3.22 -3.18
CA PRO A 96 17.75 2.94 -4.46
C PRO A 96 16.67 1.85 -4.29
N GLY A 97 15.48 2.27 -3.84
CA GLY A 97 14.41 1.36 -3.40
C GLY A 97 13.19 2.03 -2.78
N ASN A 98 13.31 3.25 -2.23
CA ASN A 98 12.24 3.82 -1.40
C ASN A 98 10.96 4.25 -2.14
N GLY A 99 11.01 4.56 -3.44
CA GLY A 99 9.78 4.76 -4.22
C GLY A 99 8.96 3.47 -4.42
N ILE A 100 9.51 2.30 -4.08
CA ILE A 100 8.80 1.03 -4.09
C ILE A 100 7.89 0.93 -2.85
N GLY A 101 8.22 1.61 -1.75
CA GLY A 101 7.35 1.73 -0.57
C GLY A 101 5.95 2.27 -0.90
N ASP A 102 5.88 3.29 -1.76
CA ASP A 102 4.61 3.92 -2.19
C ASP A 102 3.64 2.93 -2.83
N ILE A 103 4.15 2.04 -3.69
CA ILE A 103 3.29 1.10 -4.41
C ILE A 103 2.85 -0.09 -3.55
N TYR A 104 3.68 -0.51 -2.59
CA TYR A 104 3.33 -1.59 -1.66
C TYR A 104 2.14 -1.23 -0.77
N TRP A 105 1.96 0.04 -0.40
CA TRP A 105 0.74 0.50 0.28
C TRP A 105 -0.53 0.18 -0.51
N PHE A 106 -0.50 0.30 -1.84
CA PHE A 106 -1.64 0.01 -2.70
C PHE A 106 -1.99 -1.48 -2.76
N ILE A 107 -1.07 -2.36 -2.39
CA ILE A 107 -1.37 -3.80 -2.22
C ILE A 107 -2.17 -4.02 -0.94
N GLY A 108 -1.80 -3.36 0.17
CA GLY A 108 -2.62 -3.40 1.40
C GLY A 108 -4.03 -2.85 1.17
N VAL A 109 -4.12 -1.75 0.42
CA VAL A 109 -5.40 -1.15 -0.01
C VAL A 109 -6.21 -2.10 -0.87
N SER A 110 -5.59 -2.79 -1.82
CA SER A 110 -6.29 -3.75 -2.67
C SER A 110 -6.87 -4.89 -1.86
N TRP A 111 -6.12 -5.39 -0.89
CA TRP A 111 -6.56 -6.43 0.03
C TRP A 111 -7.78 -6.02 0.85
N LEU A 112 -7.80 -4.78 1.36
CA LEU A 112 -8.96 -4.24 2.05
C LEU A 112 -10.18 -4.12 1.13
N ALA A 113 -9.97 -3.65 -0.11
CA ALA A 113 -11.02 -3.57 -1.12
C ALA A 113 -11.55 -4.96 -1.51
N SER A 114 -10.67 -5.94 -1.71
CA SER A 114 -10.99 -7.34 -1.98
C SER A 114 -11.74 -7.97 -0.82
N PHE A 115 -11.32 -7.68 0.43
CA PHE A 115 -12.00 -8.13 1.63
C PHE A 115 -13.44 -7.65 1.66
N TYR A 116 -13.66 -6.34 1.52
CA TYR A 116 -14.99 -5.75 1.52
C TYR A 116 -15.86 -6.31 0.39
N TYR A 117 -15.30 -6.39 -0.82
CA TYR A 117 -16.00 -6.88 -2.00
C TYR A 117 -16.42 -8.36 -1.83
N LEU A 118 -15.48 -9.26 -1.56
CA LEU A 118 -15.75 -10.70 -1.48
C LEU A 118 -16.71 -11.04 -0.34
N LEU A 119 -16.62 -10.33 0.78
CA LEU A 119 -17.50 -10.50 1.92
C LEU A 119 -18.96 -10.14 1.59
N GLY A 120 -19.18 -9.13 0.75
CA GLY A 120 -20.51 -8.71 0.30
C GLY A 120 -21.03 -9.43 -0.95
N ALA A 121 -20.15 -9.92 -1.82
CA ALA A 121 -20.50 -10.30 -3.19
C ALA A 121 -21.60 -11.37 -3.30
N LEU A 122 -21.48 -12.49 -2.57
CA LEU A 122 -22.48 -13.58 -2.61
C LEU A 122 -23.64 -13.34 -1.62
N TYR A 123 -23.38 -12.60 -0.56
CA TYR A 123 -24.39 -12.23 0.42
C TYR A 123 -25.44 -11.29 -0.17
N ASN A 124 -24.99 -10.23 -0.85
CA ASN A 124 -25.87 -9.24 -1.46
C ASN A 124 -26.72 -9.86 -2.57
N ASP A 125 -26.17 -10.79 -3.36
CA ASP A 125 -26.95 -11.47 -4.40
C ASP A 125 -28.13 -12.28 -3.85
N ARG A 126 -27.98 -12.87 -2.66
CA ARG A 126 -29.07 -13.58 -1.98
C ARG A 126 -30.05 -12.62 -1.34
N LYS A 127 -29.54 -11.55 -0.72
CA LYS A 127 -30.34 -10.51 -0.08
C LYS A 127 -31.26 -9.82 -1.09
N ASP A 128 -30.74 -9.51 -2.27
CA ASP A 128 -31.47 -8.80 -3.33
C ASP A 128 -32.21 -9.76 -4.28
N LYS A 129 -32.12 -11.07 -4.03
CA LYS A 129 -32.72 -12.15 -4.84
C LYS A 129 -32.27 -12.14 -6.31
N SER A 130 -31.19 -11.44 -6.64
CA SER A 130 -30.56 -11.43 -7.97
C SER A 130 -30.11 -12.83 -8.37
N ILE A 131 -29.84 -13.70 -7.40
CA ILE A 131 -29.52 -15.12 -7.60
C ILE A 131 -30.59 -15.86 -8.43
N LEU A 132 -31.88 -15.51 -8.30
CA LEU A 132 -32.95 -16.16 -9.08
C LEU A 132 -32.90 -15.77 -10.56
N PHE A 133 -32.54 -14.52 -10.83
CA PHE A 133 -32.32 -14.04 -12.20
C PHE A 133 -31.12 -14.77 -12.81
N TRP A 134 -30.00 -14.87 -12.09
CA TRP A 134 -28.81 -15.57 -12.57
C TRP A 134 -29.07 -17.05 -12.86
N LYS A 135 -29.87 -17.70 -12.01
CA LYS A 135 -30.28 -19.09 -12.20
C LYS A 135 -31.18 -19.32 -13.41
N SER A 136 -31.84 -18.26 -13.91
CA SER A 136 -32.67 -18.30 -15.12
C SER A 136 -31.89 -18.09 -16.41
N LEU A 137 -30.67 -17.56 -16.31
CA LEU A 137 -29.77 -17.40 -17.45
C LEU A 137 -29.03 -18.72 -17.72
N PRO A 138 -28.62 -18.99 -18.97
CA PRO A 138 -27.90 -20.21 -19.35
C PRO A 138 -26.43 -20.18 -18.90
N ILE A 139 -26.15 -19.70 -17.69
CA ILE A 139 -24.81 -19.56 -17.10
C ILE A 139 -24.69 -20.51 -15.91
N SER A 140 -23.54 -21.15 -15.76
CA SER A 140 -23.29 -22.06 -14.64
C SER A 140 -23.13 -21.28 -13.32
N GLU A 141 -23.75 -21.77 -12.24
CA GLU A 141 -23.60 -21.19 -10.89
C GLU A 141 -22.13 -21.18 -10.43
N ARG A 142 -21.39 -22.27 -10.70
CA ARG A 142 -19.96 -22.36 -10.35
C ARG A 142 -19.13 -21.29 -11.06
N PHE A 143 -19.53 -20.97 -12.29
CA PHE A 143 -18.89 -19.96 -13.09
C PHE A 143 -19.13 -18.56 -12.55
N ASN A 144 -20.34 -18.27 -12.07
CA ASN A 144 -20.66 -17.00 -11.41
C ASN A 144 -19.80 -16.81 -10.14
N VAL A 145 -19.75 -17.83 -9.28
CA VAL A 145 -18.90 -17.79 -8.07
C VAL A 145 -17.42 -17.61 -8.41
N ALA A 146 -16.90 -18.36 -9.39
CA ALA A 146 -15.52 -18.23 -9.83
C ALA A 146 -15.22 -16.85 -10.44
N THR A 147 -16.18 -16.26 -11.16
CA THR A 147 -16.04 -14.92 -11.74
C THR A 147 -15.94 -13.86 -10.64
N LYS A 148 -16.79 -13.93 -9.61
CA LYS A 148 -16.72 -13.01 -8.45
C LYS A 148 -15.43 -13.19 -7.66
N LEU A 149 -15.00 -14.44 -7.43
CA LEU A 149 -13.74 -14.70 -6.76
C LEU A 149 -12.57 -14.10 -7.57
N GLY A 150 -12.46 -14.41 -8.85
CA GLY A 150 -11.42 -13.88 -9.73
C GLY A 150 -11.49 -12.36 -9.89
N PHE A 151 -12.68 -11.78 -9.91
CA PHE A 151 -12.86 -10.33 -9.94
C PHE A 151 -12.34 -9.68 -8.65
N GLY A 152 -12.76 -10.19 -7.51
CA GLY A 152 -12.37 -9.70 -6.19
C GLY A 152 -10.87 -9.84 -5.93
N THR A 153 -10.22 -10.87 -6.47
CA THR A 153 -8.78 -11.08 -6.27
C THR A 153 -7.93 -10.38 -7.33
N VAL A 154 -8.19 -10.62 -8.63
CA VAL A 154 -7.35 -10.14 -9.73
C VAL A 154 -7.70 -8.71 -10.11
N VAL A 155 -8.97 -8.44 -10.45
CA VAL A 155 -9.38 -7.14 -11.03
C VAL A 155 -9.22 -6.02 -10.00
N VAL A 156 -9.63 -6.26 -8.75
CA VAL A 156 -9.48 -5.28 -7.66
C VAL A 156 -8.00 -4.95 -7.41
N THR A 157 -7.14 -5.96 -7.37
CA THR A 157 -5.70 -5.78 -7.14
C THR A 157 -5.03 -5.05 -8.29
N THR A 158 -5.32 -5.44 -9.54
CA THR A 158 -4.78 -4.75 -10.71
C THR A 158 -5.20 -3.27 -10.73
N ILE A 159 -6.48 -2.95 -10.50
CA ILE A 159 -6.93 -1.56 -10.51
C ILE A 159 -6.25 -0.73 -9.41
N SER A 160 -6.10 -1.29 -8.21
CA SER A 160 -5.45 -0.59 -7.09
C SER A 160 -4.00 -0.24 -7.40
N ILE A 161 -3.26 -1.17 -8.00
CA ILE A 161 -1.85 -0.95 -8.39
C ILE A 161 -1.72 0.04 -9.54
N MET A 162 -2.63 -0.02 -10.52
CA MET A 162 -2.65 0.97 -11.62
C MET A 162 -2.88 2.38 -11.08
N ILE A 163 -3.70 2.54 -10.04
CA ILE A 163 -3.89 3.82 -9.34
C ILE A 163 -2.63 4.21 -8.56
N GLY A 164 -1.96 3.25 -7.90
CA GLY A 164 -0.67 3.47 -7.26
C GLY A 164 0.37 4.00 -8.23
N TRP A 165 0.55 3.36 -9.39
CA TRP A 165 1.43 3.85 -10.44
C TRP A 165 1.05 5.24 -10.95
N ALA A 166 -0.25 5.51 -11.12
CA ALA A 166 -0.70 6.83 -11.52
C ALA A 166 -0.32 7.89 -10.46
N LEU A 167 -0.49 7.59 -9.17
CA LEU A 167 -0.05 8.47 -8.08
C LEU A 167 1.46 8.69 -8.13
N THR A 168 2.25 7.61 -8.18
CA THR A 168 3.71 7.69 -8.24
C THR A 168 4.17 8.51 -9.45
N GLY A 169 3.53 8.33 -10.61
CA GLY A 169 3.79 9.14 -11.80
C GLY A 169 3.43 10.62 -11.62
N VAL A 170 2.34 10.93 -10.91
CA VAL A 170 1.98 12.32 -10.57
C VAL A 170 3.02 12.92 -9.62
N LEU A 171 3.37 12.23 -8.53
CA LEU A 171 4.39 12.69 -7.59
C LEU A 171 5.73 12.94 -8.30
N PHE A 172 6.11 12.05 -9.22
CA PHE A 172 7.30 12.20 -10.04
C PHE A 172 7.28 13.48 -10.90
N LEU A 173 6.16 13.81 -11.54
CA LEU A 173 6.04 15.03 -12.33
C LEU A 173 6.20 16.31 -11.50
N PHE A 174 5.89 16.26 -10.21
CA PHE A 174 6.07 17.37 -9.28
C PHE A 174 7.43 17.35 -8.55
N GLY A 175 8.30 16.38 -8.85
CA GLY A 175 9.57 16.20 -8.13
C GLY A 175 9.40 15.72 -6.69
N LEU A 176 8.20 15.25 -6.33
CA LEU A 176 7.81 14.81 -4.98
C LEU A 176 7.90 13.30 -4.79
N SER A 177 8.33 12.56 -5.82
CA SER A 177 8.55 11.14 -5.67
C SER A 177 10.00 10.87 -5.28
N GLY A 178 10.21 9.86 -4.44
CA GLY A 178 11.53 9.30 -4.17
C GLY A 178 12.20 8.59 -5.34
N ILE A 179 11.64 8.73 -6.55
CA ILE A 179 12.24 8.28 -7.80
C ILE A 179 13.22 9.37 -8.22
N GLY A 180 14.33 9.51 -7.48
CA GLY A 180 15.38 10.45 -7.80
C GLY A 180 15.79 10.37 -9.28
N TYR A 181 15.99 11.54 -9.89
CA TYR A 181 16.47 11.80 -11.25
C TYR A 181 16.89 10.56 -12.06
N PHE A 182 15.93 9.88 -12.70
CA PHE A 182 16.13 8.95 -13.81
C PHE A 182 17.50 8.24 -13.85
N GLY A 183 17.88 7.59 -12.75
CA GLY A 183 18.80 6.49 -12.83
C GLY A 183 18.04 5.38 -13.51
N LEU A 184 18.01 5.33 -14.85
CA LEU A 184 17.51 4.19 -15.63
C LEU A 184 18.42 2.96 -15.45
N SER A 185 18.77 2.69 -14.20
CA SER A 185 19.43 1.46 -13.83
C SER A 185 18.41 0.33 -14.01
N PRO A 186 18.83 -0.83 -14.51
CA PRO A 186 17.97 -2.01 -14.60
C PRO A 186 17.32 -2.39 -13.25
N SER A 187 18.01 -2.16 -12.12
CA SER A 187 17.50 -2.46 -10.78
C SER A 187 16.36 -1.52 -10.36
N SER A 188 16.46 -0.22 -10.64
CA SER A 188 15.36 0.72 -10.35
C SER A 188 14.12 0.38 -11.20
N LEU A 189 14.30 0.10 -12.50
CA LEU A 189 13.19 -0.28 -13.38
C LEU A 189 12.50 -1.57 -12.93
N TYR A 190 13.26 -2.54 -12.42
CA TYR A 190 12.72 -3.77 -11.86
C TYR A 190 11.79 -3.48 -10.67
N GLY A 191 12.25 -2.69 -9.69
CA GLY A 191 11.46 -2.35 -8.50
C GLY A 191 10.15 -1.62 -8.81
N TYR A 192 10.13 -0.73 -9.80
CA TYR A 192 8.93 0.04 -10.12
C TYR A 192 7.94 -0.68 -11.04
N VAL A 193 8.42 -1.54 -11.94
CA VAL A 193 7.58 -2.14 -12.99
C VAL A 193 7.33 -3.61 -12.72
N VAL A 194 8.36 -4.38 -12.38
CA VAL A 194 8.30 -5.84 -12.31
C VAL A 194 7.92 -6.33 -10.92
N ALA A 195 8.57 -5.83 -9.88
CA ALA A 195 8.32 -6.22 -8.48
C ALA A 195 6.85 -6.09 -8.06
N PRO A 196 6.08 -5.05 -8.47
CA PRO A 196 4.67 -4.97 -8.11
C PRO A 196 3.84 -6.09 -8.73
N PHE A 197 4.14 -6.53 -9.95
CA PHE A 197 3.46 -7.68 -10.56
C PHE A 197 3.79 -8.99 -9.85
N GLU A 198 5.05 -9.19 -9.46
CA GLU A 198 5.44 -10.35 -8.65
C GLU A 198 4.71 -10.36 -7.31
N ALA A 199 4.64 -9.21 -6.65
CA ALA A 199 3.89 -9.03 -5.42
C ALA A 199 2.38 -9.30 -5.58
N VAL A 200 1.78 -8.96 -6.73
CA VAL A 200 0.39 -9.36 -7.05
C VAL A 200 0.27 -10.86 -7.11
N ILE A 201 1.14 -11.52 -7.88
CA ILE A 201 1.05 -12.96 -8.08
C ILE A 201 1.19 -13.68 -6.74
N ILE A 202 2.19 -13.30 -5.95
CA ILE A 202 2.47 -13.90 -4.65
C ILE A 202 1.35 -13.58 -3.67
N GLY A 203 0.89 -12.33 -3.61
CA GLY A 203 -0.26 -11.93 -2.81
C GLY A 203 -1.54 -12.69 -3.19
N LEU A 204 -1.77 -12.96 -4.48
CA LEU A 204 -2.91 -13.76 -4.93
C LEU A 204 -2.82 -15.21 -4.49
N PHE A 205 -1.65 -15.84 -4.65
CA PHE A 205 -1.43 -17.23 -4.26
C PHE A 205 -1.47 -17.41 -2.74
N TRP A 206 -0.79 -16.54 -2.01
CA TRP A 206 -0.74 -16.53 -0.55
C TRP A 206 -2.10 -16.19 0.06
N GLY A 207 -2.82 -15.25 -0.55
CA GLY A 207 -4.14 -14.84 -0.10
C GLY A 207 -5.29 -15.72 -0.53
N ALA A 208 -5.06 -16.69 -1.43
CA ALA A 208 -6.11 -17.57 -1.92
C ALA A 208 -6.92 -18.24 -0.80
N PRO A 209 -6.32 -18.77 0.30
CA PRO A 209 -7.09 -19.35 1.40
C PRO A 209 -7.99 -18.32 2.10
N VAL A 210 -7.48 -17.10 2.32
CA VAL A 210 -8.24 -16.02 2.97
C VAL A 210 -9.40 -15.60 2.06
N PHE A 211 -9.14 -15.34 0.78
CA PHE A 211 -10.18 -14.95 -0.18
C PHE A 211 -11.25 -16.05 -0.35
N ALA A 212 -10.85 -17.32 -0.37
CA ALA A 212 -11.78 -18.44 -0.40
C ALA A 212 -12.65 -18.51 0.87
N TYR A 213 -12.04 -18.29 2.04
CA TYR A 213 -12.78 -18.22 3.31
C TYR A 213 -13.79 -17.06 3.33
N LEU A 214 -13.42 -15.88 2.82
CA LEU A 214 -14.32 -14.74 2.72
C LEU A 214 -15.48 -15.00 1.76
N ALA A 215 -15.21 -15.59 0.59
CA ALA A 215 -16.24 -15.96 -0.38
C ALA A 215 -17.19 -17.01 0.21
N TRP A 216 -16.66 -18.00 0.94
CA TRP A 216 -17.45 -18.97 1.67
C TRP A 216 -18.31 -18.30 2.75
N ALA A 217 -17.74 -17.41 3.56
CA ALA A 217 -18.46 -16.68 4.60
C ALA A 217 -19.59 -15.82 4.01
N SER A 218 -19.34 -15.16 2.88
CA SER A 218 -20.35 -14.43 2.10
C SER A 218 -21.50 -15.33 1.65
N ALA A 219 -21.21 -16.55 1.22
CA ALA A 219 -22.20 -17.55 0.84
C ALA A 219 -22.90 -18.23 2.03
N ALA A 220 -22.25 -18.35 3.18
CA ALA A 220 -22.79 -19.05 4.34
C ALA A 220 -23.65 -18.14 5.25
N ALA A 221 -23.34 -16.84 5.30
CA ALA A 221 -23.92 -15.94 6.27
C ALA A 221 -25.43 -15.70 6.06
N LYS A 222 -26.20 -15.69 7.16
CA LYS A 222 -27.64 -15.42 7.14
C LYS A 222 -28.01 -13.95 7.39
N ARG A 223 -27.15 -13.20 8.09
CA ARG A 223 -27.41 -11.81 8.52
C ARG A 223 -26.24 -10.86 8.30
N SER A 224 -25.03 -11.28 8.69
CA SER A 224 -23.82 -10.48 8.54
C SER A 224 -22.65 -11.41 8.22
N PRO A 225 -22.11 -11.37 7.00
CA PRO A 225 -20.90 -12.11 6.65
C PRO A 225 -19.70 -11.67 7.46
N PHE A 226 -19.59 -10.37 7.76
CA PHE A 226 -18.52 -9.82 8.60
C PHE A 226 -18.46 -10.48 9.97
N LEU A 227 -19.61 -10.62 10.64
CA LEU A 227 -19.65 -11.29 11.95
C LEU A 227 -19.27 -12.77 11.85
N LEU A 228 -19.63 -13.45 10.76
CA LEU A 228 -19.27 -14.86 10.56
C LEU A 228 -17.74 -15.05 10.47
N VAL A 229 -17.03 -14.09 9.89
CA VAL A 229 -15.56 -14.10 9.78
C VAL A 229 -14.90 -13.70 11.10
N ILE A 230 -15.33 -12.60 11.71
CA ILE A 230 -14.65 -12.00 12.86
C ILE A 230 -14.92 -12.75 14.17
N VAL A 231 -16.14 -13.26 14.38
CA VAL A 231 -16.50 -13.92 15.64
C VAL A 231 -15.62 -15.14 15.92
N PRO A 232 -15.39 -16.08 14.97
CA PRO A 232 -14.48 -17.20 15.22
C PRO A 232 -13.07 -16.75 15.60
N ILE A 233 -12.52 -15.74 14.92
CA ILE A 233 -11.15 -15.23 15.19
C ILE A 233 -11.08 -14.64 16.60
N VAL A 234 -12.05 -13.79 16.98
CA VAL A 234 -12.10 -13.16 18.30
C VAL A 234 -12.32 -14.18 19.41
N VAL A 235 -13.20 -15.17 19.20
CA VAL A 235 -13.46 -16.23 20.18
C VAL A 235 -12.21 -17.09 20.38
N LEU A 236 -11.51 -17.46 19.30
CA LEU A 236 -10.27 -18.23 19.40
C LEU A 236 -9.17 -17.45 20.12
N ALA A 237 -8.96 -16.17 19.78
CA ALA A 237 -7.99 -15.31 20.44
C ALA A 237 -8.31 -15.10 21.93
N PHE A 238 -9.60 -14.96 22.27
CA PHE A 238 -10.04 -14.86 23.66
C PHE A 238 -9.78 -16.15 24.44
N LEU A 239 -10.14 -17.30 23.87
CA LEU A 239 -9.89 -18.60 24.49
C LEU A 239 -8.40 -18.86 24.67
N GLU A 240 -7.58 -18.51 23.70
CA GLU A 240 -6.14 -18.60 23.78
C GLU A 240 -5.58 -17.74 24.91
N GLY A 241 -5.98 -16.46 24.98
CA GLY A 241 -5.55 -15.56 26.05
C GLY A 241 -5.98 -16.01 27.44
N VAL A 242 -7.13 -16.68 27.57
CA VAL A 242 -7.61 -17.24 28.86
C VAL A 242 -6.87 -18.53 29.24
N VAL A 243 -6.52 -19.37 28.28
CA VAL A 243 -5.92 -20.70 28.54
C VAL A 243 -4.40 -20.65 28.63
N PHE A 244 -3.76 -19.87 27.76
CA PHE A 244 -2.30 -19.85 27.58
C PHE A 244 -1.65 -18.55 28.03
N GLU A 245 -2.42 -17.56 28.51
CA GLU A 245 -1.96 -16.22 28.90
C GLU A 245 -1.19 -15.47 27.78
N ASN A 246 -1.32 -15.94 26.54
CA ASN A 246 -0.70 -15.39 25.33
C ASN A 246 -1.75 -15.30 24.21
N VAL A 247 -1.54 -14.38 23.27
CA VAL A 247 -2.44 -14.18 22.12
C VAL A 247 -1.62 -14.24 20.83
N GLU A 248 -1.18 -15.44 20.46
CA GLU A 248 -0.38 -15.66 19.25
C GLU A 248 -1.25 -15.81 18.00
N ILE A 249 -2.54 -16.15 18.12
CA ILE A 249 -3.42 -16.29 16.96
C ILE A 249 -3.58 -14.95 16.22
N ILE A 250 -3.65 -13.85 16.96
CA ILE A 250 -3.76 -12.52 16.35
C ILE A 250 -2.45 -12.18 15.64
N SER A 251 -1.30 -12.34 16.30
CA SER A 251 -0.01 -12.04 15.69
C SER A 251 0.26 -12.94 14.48
N PHE A 252 -0.08 -14.22 14.55
CA PHE A 252 -0.04 -15.16 13.43
C PHE A 252 -0.89 -14.68 12.25
N PHE A 253 -2.13 -14.25 12.51
CA PHE A 253 -3.00 -13.75 11.46
C PHE A 253 -2.41 -12.52 10.78
N PHE A 254 -1.96 -11.52 11.57
CA PHE A 254 -1.40 -10.29 11.03
C PHE A 254 -0.04 -10.49 10.33
N SER A 255 0.82 -11.39 10.82
CA SER A 255 2.12 -11.67 10.21
C SER A 255 2.01 -12.41 8.87
N HIS A 256 0.95 -13.19 8.69
CA HIS A 256 0.69 -13.91 7.44
C HIS A 256 -0.18 -13.10 6.47
N MET A 257 -0.57 -11.88 6.80
CA MET A 257 -1.19 -11.01 5.81
C MET A 257 -0.10 -10.42 4.91
N PRO A 258 -0.35 -10.26 3.60
CA PRO A 258 0.72 -9.90 2.69
C PRO A 258 1.31 -8.53 2.93
N PHE A 259 0.63 -7.57 3.57
CA PHE A 259 1.29 -6.30 3.92
C PHE A 259 2.46 -6.51 4.90
N ALA A 260 2.41 -7.52 5.77
CA ALA A 260 3.52 -7.87 6.66
C ALA A 260 4.65 -8.56 5.89
N VAL A 261 4.29 -9.45 4.97
CA VAL A 261 5.23 -10.11 4.04
C VAL A 261 5.90 -9.11 3.09
N LEU A 262 5.16 -8.09 2.65
CA LEU A 262 5.62 -7.02 1.76
C LEU A 262 6.52 -6.01 2.48
N GLY A 263 6.41 -5.89 3.80
CA GLY A 263 7.33 -5.08 4.61
C GLY A 263 8.78 -5.54 4.45
N HIS A 264 9.01 -6.85 4.38
CA HIS A 264 10.33 -7.44 4.13
C HIS A 264 10.85 -7.23 2.71
N MET A 265 10.01 -6.84 1.75
CA MET A 265 10.44 -6.53 0.37
C MET A 265 11.01 -5.12 0.22
N ASN A 266 10.78 -4.24 1.19
CA ASN A 266 11.34 -2.90 1.19
C ASN A 266 12.84 -2.89 1.55
N ASP A 267 13.33 -3.96 2.17
CA ASP A 267 14.71 -4.06 2.69
C ASP A 267 15.75 -4.48 1.61
N ASP A 268 15.34 -5.13 0.50
CA ASP A 268 16.23 -5.44 -0.65
C ASP A 268 15.46 -5.41 -2.00
N PRO A 269 15.37 -4.23 -2.65
CA PRO A 269 14.67 -3.98 -3.92
C PRO A 269 15.15 -4.80 -5.12
N SER A 270 16.37 -5.32 -5.05
CA SER A 270 17.10 -5.88 -6.19
C SER A 270 16.86 -7.38 -6.37
N GLN A 271 16.35 -8.04 -5.33
CA GLN A 271 16.10 -9.46 -5.35
C GLN A 271 14.70 -9.79 -5.83
N SER A 272 14.62 -10.86 -6.61
CA SER A 272 13.34 -11.38 -7.04
C SER A 272 12.54 -11.89 -5.85
N VAL A 273 11.23 -11.68 -5.84
CA VAL A 273 10.41 -12.15 -4.72
C VAL A 273 10.46 -13.68 -4.65
N PHE A 274 10.65 -14.34 -5.79
CA PHE A 274 10.90 -15.78 -5.86
C PHE A 274 12.22 -16.21 -5.20
N SER A 275 13.28 -15.41 -5.25
CA SER A 275 14.53 -15.78 -4.57
C SER A 275 14.39 -15.69 -3.06
N MET A 276 13.64 -14.72 -2.53
CA MET A 276 13.44 -14.62 -1.08
C MET A 276 12.63 -15.78 -0.47
N PHE A 277 11.66 -16.33 -1.22
CA PHE A 277 10.83 -17.46 -0.76
C PHE A 277 11.39 -18.84 -1.05
N PHE A 278 12.24 -18.97 -2.07
CA PHE A 278 12.73 -20.27 -2.55
C PHE A 278 14.25 -20.42 -2.52
N VAL A 279 15.01 -19.42 -2.07
CA VAL A 279 16.47 -19.53 -1.82
C VAL A 279 16.71 -19.60 -0.32
N GLU A 280 16.30 -20.71 0.26
CA GLU A 280 16.91 -21.21 1.48
C GLU A 280 17.19 -22.70 1.22
N GLU A 281 18.38 -22.93 0.64
CA GLU A 281 19.12 -24.20 0.46
C GLU A 281 19.75 -24.31 -0.95
N ALA A 282 20.95 -23.73 -1.09
CA ALA A 282 22.01 -24.25 -1.96
C ALA A 282 23.38 -23.90 -1.37
#